data_AF-A0A432YMI2-F1
#
_entry.id   AF-A0A432YMI2-F1
#
_cell.length_a   1.000
_cell.length_b   1.000
_cell.length_c   1.000
_cell.angle_alpha   90.00
_cell.angle_beta   90.00
_cell.angle_gamma   90.00
#
_symmetry.space_group_name_H-M   'P 1'
#
loop_
_entity.id
_entity.type
_entity.pdbx_description
1 polymer ?
#
loop_
_entity_poly.entity_id
_entity_poly.type
_entity_poly.pdbx_seq_one_letter_code
_entity_poly.pdbx_strand_id
1 'polypeptide(L)'
;MKKSFLTTLFVTTVTLLSSLPANAHENHHGAVKLLPGLDKQQIRFADVEPLIQRVQRSSVIETKHVGTSYQGRPLYRFKVGQGDTVVFMWSQMHGDESTATPALFDLMQKIETDARWREHWEDDITLYMLPMVNPDGAELAQRYNVQGIDVNRDARALQTPEGRILMAQGRELNPDFGFNLHDQSRYYEVGNTGKPATISLLAPAFNHAKDINDERRRAMQLIGDLKAVGDKMIPGHMGRYNDTFAPRAFGDNFAAMGISTILIESGAFPNDPNRQKARAVNVAMLIRAIDSIASGDYQAQTLEPYHSIPMNNSNSFKDVILEQVQVQDGAHEYRIDIGINRSADARHSGYIRELGDLSVFPAFDRYAADAYVYQAGKGFAIPDEGLTLSHHEYLKLLKQGYTHFTGNAEALELRTHLPVLVNPNNLPGARPQQRQQATFLLRKQDQVAMAVLAGVVINLQ
;
A
#
# COMPACT_ATOMS: atom_id res chain seq x y z
N MET A 1 -3.75 -88.80 34.28
CA MET A 1 -4.06 -87.34 34.27
C MET A 1 -3.53 -86.73 32.98
N LYS A 2 -4.44 -86.39 32.05
CA LYS A 2 -4.43 -85.20 31.16
C LYS A 2 -5.55 -85.39 30.13
N LYS A 3 -6.56 -84.55 30.23
CA LYS A 3 -7.76 -84.52 29.39
C LYS A 3 -7.43 -83.86 28.05
N SER A 4 -7.95 -84.46 26.99
CA SER A 4 -8.09 -83.85 25.66
C SER A 4 -9.10 -82.70 25.73
N PHE A 5 -8.76 -81.55 25.15
CA PHE A 5 -9.71 -80.49 24.84
C PHE A 5 -9.42 -79.97 23.43
N LEU A 6 -10.45 -80.07 22.59
CA LEU A 6 -10.59 -79.40 21.30
C LEU A 6 -10.45 -77.88 21.51
N THR A 7 -9.60 -77.24 20.71
CA THR A 7 -9.55 -75.78 20.62
C THR A 7 -10.26 -75.34 19.35
N THR A 8 -11.44 -74.73 19.52
CA THR A 8 -12.19 -74.07 18.46
C THR A 8 -11.46 -72.80 18.01
N LEU A 9 -11.23 -72.67 16.71
CA LEU A 9 -10.62 -71.52 16.07
C LEU A 9 -11.66 -70.38 15.97
N PHE A 10 -11.49 -69.29 16.72
CA PHE A 10 -12.21 -68.04 16.50
C PHE A 10 -11.36 -67.15 15.59
N VAL A 11 -11.81 -66.93 14.36
CA VAL A 11 -11.24 -65.92 13.46
C VAL A 11 -11.91 -64.59 13.80
N THR A 12 -11.24 -63.76 14.60
CA THR A 12 -11.58 -62.34 14.73
C THR A 12 -10.85 -61.56 13.65
N THR A 13 -11.58 -61.17 12.61
CA THR A 13 -11.15 -60.22 11.60
C THR A 13 -11.05 -58.84 12.26
N VAL A 14 -9.83 -58.40 12.59
CA VAL A 14 -9.59 -57.00 12.97
C VAL A 14 -9.53 -56.20 11.68
N THR A 15 -10.62 -55.53 11.32
CA THR A 15 -10.60 -54.45 10.34
C THR A 15 -9.86 -53.27 10.96
N LEU A 16 -8.58 -53.12 10.61
CA LEU A 16 -7.89 -51.83 10.77
C LEU A 16 -8.57 -50.83 9.84
N LEU A 17 -9.51 -50.06 10.37
CA LEU A 17 -9.89 -48.78 9.79
C LEU A 17 -8.69 -47.85 9.99
N SER A 18 -7.84 -47.77 8.98
CA SER A 18 -6.90 -46.66 8.85
C SER A 18 -7.73 -45.40 8.66
N SER A 19 -7.96 -44.64 9.73
CA SER A 19 -8.35 -43.24 9.64
C SER A 19 -7.25 -42.52 8.86
N LEU A 20 -7.53 -42.19 7.61
CA LEU A 20 -6.69 -41.27 6.85
C LEU A 20 -6.60 -39.97 7.64
N PRO A 21 -5.40 -39.40 7.85
CA PRO A 21 -5.29 -38.09 8.46
C PRO A 21 -6.01 -37.06 7.57
N ALA A 22 -6.73 -36.16 8.23
CA ALA A 22 -7.34 -34.98 7.62
C ALA A 22 -6.34 -34.27 6.69
N ASN A 23 -6.87 -33.86 5.54
CA ASN A 23 -6.26 -33.11 4.44
C ASN A 23 -4.87 -32.52 4.74
N ALA A 24 -3.89 -32.94 3.94
CA ALA A 24 -2.68 -32.15 3.75
C ALA A 24 -3.12 -30.73 3.36
N HIS A 25 -2.83 -29.74 4.21
CA HIS A 25 -3.01 -28.33 3.86
C HIS A 25 -2.19 -28.02 2.61
N GLU A 26 -2.83 -28.07 1.43
CA GLU A 26 -2.23 -27.54 0.22
C GLU A 26 -1.97 -26.05 0.46
N ASN A 27 -0.71 -25.64 0.34
CA ASN A 27 -0.33 -24.25 0.56
C ASN A 27 -0.75 -23.41 -0.66
N HIS A 28 -2.01 -22.97 -0.67
CA HIS A 28 -2.59 -22.19 -1.77
C HIS A 28 -2.06 -20.75 -1.87
N HIS A 29 -1.25 -20.31 -0.91
CA HIS A 29 -0.61 -18.98 -0.85
C HIS A 29 0.85 -18.98 -1.35
N GLY A 30 1.24 -19.99 -2.13
CA GLY A 30 2.50 -20.01 -2.90
C GLY A 30 2.59 -18.84 -3.90
N ALA A 31 3.69 -18.78 -4.68
CA ALA A 31 4.04 -17.64 -5.55
C ALA A 31 2.82 -17.05 -6.29
N VAL A 32 2.32 -15.90 -5.81
CA VAL A 32 1.17 -15.20 -6.38
C VAL A 32 1.51 -14.74 -7.80
N LYS A 33 0.67 -15.10 -8.77
CA LYS A 33 0.78 -14.61 -10.14
C LYS A 33 0.04 -13.29 -10.29
N LEU A 34 0.79 -12.19 -10.41
CA LEU A 34 0.22 -10.85 -10.65
C LEU A 34 -0.11 -10.67 -12.14
N LEU A 35 -1.25 -10.03 -12.42
CA LEU A 35 -1.64 -9.59 -13.76
C LEU A 35 -0.66 -8.52 -14.28
N PRO A 36 -0.24 -8.61 -15.55
CA PRO A 36 0.63 -7.61 -16.18
C PRO A 36 -0.11 -6.28 -16.40
N GLY A 37 0.64 -5.20 -16.66
CA GLY A 37 0.07 -3.90 -17.03
C GLY A 37 -0.44 -3.03 -15.88
N LEU A 38 -0.37 -3.54 -14.64
CA LEU A 38 -0.78 -2.85 -13.41
C LEU A 38 0.39 -2.52 -12.47
N ASP A 39 1.63 -2.63 -12.96
CA ASP A 39 2.83 -2.13 -12.25
C ASP A 39 2.91 -0.60 -12.42
N LYS A 40 2.05 0.09 -11.68
CA LYS A 40 1.84 1.54 -11.76
C LYS A 40 1.63 2.12 -10.37
N GLN A 41 2.13 3.33 -10.16
CA GLN A 41 1.93 4.06 -8.92
C GLN A 41 0.48 4.50 -8.70
N GLN A 42 -0.18 4.90 -9.79
CA GLN A 42 -1.59 5.29 -9.81
C GLN A 42 -2.36 4.38 -10.75
N ILE A 43 -3.43 3.77 -10.24
CA ILE A 43 -4.39 2.98 -11.01
C ILE A 43 -5.63 3.82 -11.24
N ARG A 44 -6.00 3.97 -12.51
CA ARG A 44 -7.17 4.71 -12.99
C ARG A 44 -8.26 3.75 -13.48
N PHE A 45 -9.47 4.25 -13.71
CA PHE A 45 -10.56 3.41 -14.21
C PHE A 45 -10.20 2.77 -15.55
N ALA A 46 -9.58 3.55 -16.45
CA ALA A 46 -9.14 3.07 -17.76
C ALA A 46 -8.11 1.92 -17.69
N ASP A 47 -7.34 1.81 -16.60
CA ASP A 47 -6.37 0.74 -16.40
C ASP A 47 -7.06 -0.61 -16.08
N VAL A 48 -8.23 -0.55 -15.43
CA VAL A 48 -8.96 -1.73 -14.95
C VAL A 48 -10.19 -2.07 -15.81
N GLU A 49 -10.66 -1.15 -16.64
CA GLU A 49 -11.78 -1.37 -17.55
C GLU A 49 -11.61 -2.63 -18.42
N PRO A 50 -10.45 -2.90 -19.04
CA PRO A 50 -10.25 -4.15 -19.78
C PRO A 50 -10.38 -5.41 -18.90
N LEU A 51 -10.03 -5.33 -17.62
CA LEU A 51 -10.14 -6.42 -16.67
C LEU A 51 -11.60 -6.62 -16.23
N ILE A 52 -12.35 -5.53 -16.05
CA ILE A 52 -13.80 -5.60 -15.81
C ILE A 52 -14.49 -6.29 -16.98
N GLN A 53 -14.20 -5.88 -18.22
CA GLN A 53 -14.78 -6.49 -19.43
C GLN A 53 -14.42 -7.97 -19.58
N ARG A 54 -13.21 -8.35 -19.15
CA ARG A 54 -12.77 -9.75 -19.10
C ARG A 54 -13.60 -10.55 -18.09
N VAL A 55 -13.74 -10.06 -16.85
CA VAL A 55 -14.50 -10.73 -15.78
C VAL A 55 -16.01 -10.77 -16.08
N GLN A 56 -16.56 -9.79 -16.80
CA GLN A 56 -17.96 -9.83 -17.27
C GLN A 56 -18.27 -11.01 -18.20
N ARG A 57 -17.25 -11.61 -18.82
CA ARG A 57 -17.38 -12.80 -19.67
C ARG A 57 -17.12 -14.10 -18.90
N SER A 58 -16.83 -14.01 -17.61
CA SER A 58 -16.57 -15.15 -16.75
C SER A 58 -17.82 -16.00 -16.59
N SER A 59 -17.67 -17.32 -16.64
CA SER A 59 -18.74 -18.26 -16.26
C SER A 59 -18.76 -18.56 -14.75
N VAL A 60 -17.76 -18.06 -14.01
CA VAL A 60 -17.55 -18.33 -12.58
C VAL A 60 -17.85 -17.10 -11.73
N ILE A 61 -17.57 -15.90 -12.26
CA ILE A 61 -17.72 -14.64 -11.54
C ILE A 61 -18.90 -13.85 -12.11
N GLU A 62 -19.92 -13.60 -11.29
CA GLU A 62 -21.04 -12.74 -11.65
C GLU A 62 -20.62 -11.26 -11.48
N THR A 63 -20.91 -10.43 -12.47
CA THR A 63 -20.67 -8.98 -12.41
C THR A 63 -21.97 -8.21 -12.32
N LYS A 64 -22.09 -7.30 -11.35
CA LYS A 64 -23.24 -6.40 -11.18
C LYS A 64 -22.78 -4.95 -11.19
N HIS A 65 -23.39 -4.11 -12.04
CA HIS A 65 -23.27 -2.66 -11.94
C HIS A 65 -24.10 -2.18 -10.73
N VAL A 66 -23.46 -1.55 -9.76
CA VAL A 66 -24.09 -1.18 -8.48
C VAL A 66 -24.37 0.33 -8.33
N GLY A 67 -23.97 1.12 -9.33
CA GLY A 67 -24.20 2.56 -9.38
C GLY A 67 -23.03 3.29 -10.04
N THR A 68 -23.06 4.62 -9.99
CA THR A 68 -22.03 5.47 -10.62
C THR A 68 -21.44 6.44 -9.62
N SER A 69 -20.19 6.87 -9.87
CA SER A 69 -19.55 7.99 -9.18
C SER A 69 -20.26 9.32 -9.48
N TYR A 70 -19.80 10.39 -8.84
CA TYR A 70 -20.33 11.73 -9.07
C TYR A 70 -20.24 12.19 -10.53
N GLN A 71 -19.15 11.88 -11.25
CA GLN A 71 -19.00 12.16 -12.67
C GLN A 71 -19.58 11.07 -13.59
N GLY A 72 -20.32 10.10 -13.05
CA GLY A 72 -20.99 9.08 -13.85
C GLY A 72 -20.13 7.89 -14.25
N ARG A 73 -18.95 7.68 -13.65
CA ARG A 73 -18.14 6.47 -13.90
C ARG A 73 -18.79 5.27 -13.21
N PRO A 74 -18.90 4.11 -13.86
CA PRO A 74 -19.60 2.96 -13.29
C PRO A 74 -18.80 2.28 -12.17
N LEU A 75 -19.51 1.81 -11.15
CA LEU A 75 -18.99 0.96 -10.08
C LEU A 75 -19.53 -0.46 -10.27
N TYR A 76 -18.62 -1.44 -10.27
CA TYR A 76 -18.96 -2.84 -10.47
C TYR A 76 -18.62 -3.68 -9.23
N ARG A 77 -19.59 -4.46 -8.78
CA ARG A 77 -19.42 -5.52 -7.78
C ARG A 77 -19.31 -6.86 -8.48
N PHE A 78 -18.38 -7.69 -8.03
CA PHE A 78 -18.20 -9.07 -8.46
C PHE A 78 -18.66 -10.02 -7.37
N LYS A 79 -19.27 -11.16 -7.75
CA LYS A 79 -19.72 -12.21 -6.83
C LYS A 79 -19.21 -13.57 -7.31
N VAL A 80 -18.75 -14.39 -6.37
CA VAL A 80 -18.36 -15.80 -6.58
C VAL A 80 -18.85 -16.64 -5.40
N GLY A 81 -19.21 -17.89 -5.66
CA GLY A 81 -19.69 -18.81 -4.63
C GLY A 81 -21.14 -18.58 -4.21
N GLN A 82 -21.62 -19.45 -3.35
CA GLN A 82 -23.02 -19.57 -2.96
C GLN A 82 -23.23 -20.00 -1.51
N GLY A 83 -22.17 -20.07 -0.70
CA GLY A 83 -22.26 -20.48 0.69
C GLY A 83 -22.79 -19.41 1.64
N ASP A 84 -23.15 -19.85 2.84
CA ASP A 84 -23.83 -19.04 3.85
C ASP A 84 -22.92 -17.97 4.49
N THR A 85 -21.59 -18.17 4.48
CA THR A 85 -20.66 -17.17 5.02
C THR A 85 -20.42 -16.07 3.99
N VAL A 86 -20.80 -14.84 4.29
CA VAL A 86 -20.68 -13.73 3.35
C VAL A 86 -19.41 -12.93 3.62
N VAL A 87 -18.56 -12.79 2.60
CA VAL A 87 -17.32 -12.00 2.66
C VAL A 87 -17.42 -10.83 1.68
N PHE A 88 -17.12 -9.62 2.15
CA PHE A 88 -17.12 -8.42 1.30
C PHE A 88 -15.77 -7.72 1.33
N MET A 89 -15.15 -7.55 0.16
CA MET A 89 -13.87 -6.85 -0.02
C MET A 89 -14.05 -5.59 -0.85
N TRP A 90 -13.51 -4.46 -0.42
CA TRP A 90 -13.55 -3.21 -1.20
C TRP A 90 -12.23 -2.46 -1.13
N SER A 91 -11.93 -1.71 -2.19
CA SER A 91 -10.71 -0.91 -2.28
C SER A 91 -10.93 0.46 -2.92
N GLN A 92 -9.90 1.30 -2.78
CA GLN A 92 -9.75 2.59 -3.47
C GLN A 92 -10.96 3.52 -3.30
N MET A 93 -11.45 3.63 -2.05
CA MET A 93 -12.39 4.71 -1.67
C MET A 93 -11.68 6.05 -1.55
N HIS A 94 -10.38 6.03 -1.26
CA HIS A 94 -9.48 7.12 -1.58
C HIS A 94 -8.86 6.85 -2.94
N GLY A 95 -8.88 7.84 -3.83
CA GLY A 95 -8.49 7.65 -5.23
C GLY A 95 -6.99 7.40 -5.43
N ASP A 96 -6.14 7.93 -4.56
CA ASP A 96 -4.67 7.80 -4.59
C ASP A 96 -4.14 6.51 -3.95
N GLU A 97 -5.03 5.63 -3.48
CA GLU A 97 -4.68 4.38 -2.79
C GLU A 97 -4.89 3.18 -3.71
N SER A 98 -3.92 2.96 -4.60
CA SER A 98 -4.08 2.14 -5.80
C SER A 98 -3.81 0.65 -5.60
N THR A 99 -3.08 0.24 -4.56
CA THR A 99 -2.44 -1.10 -4.50
C THR A 99 -3.44 -2.25 -4.49
N ALA A 100 -4.56 -2.10 -3.78
CA ALA A 100 -5.52 -3.17 -3.56
C ALA A 100 -6.44 -3.44 -4.76
N THR A 101 -6.68 -2.46 -5.62
CA THR A 101 -7.54 -2.64 -6.81
C THR A 101 -6.96 -3.71 -7.75
N PRO A 102 -5.68 -3.64 -8.18
CA PRO A 102 -5.03 -4.73 -8.88
C PRO A 102 -5.04 -6.05 -8.12
N ALA A 103 -4.83 -6.04 -6.80
CA ALA A 103 -4.82 -7.25 -5.99
C ALA A 103 -6.16 -8.01 -6.05
N LEU A 104 -7.30 -7.30 -6.08
CA LEU A 104 -8.61 -7.93 -6.26
C LEU A 104 -8.76 -8.54 -7.66
N PHE A 105 -8.21 -7.92 -8.72
CA PHE A 105 -8.19 -8.54 -10.04
C PHE A 105 -7.25 -9.74 -10.14
N ASP A 106 -6.13 -9.74 -9.41
CA ASP A 106 -5.24 -10.90 -9.30
C ASP A 106 -5.93 -12.07 -8.58
N LEU A 107 -6.69 -11.76 -7.52
CA LEU A 107 -7.51 -12.74 -6.83
C LEU A 107 -8.56 -13.33 -7.77
N MET A 108 -9.33 -12.48 -8.48
CA MET A 108 -10.29 -12.94 -9.50
C MET A 108 -9.64 -13.82 -10.57
N GLN A 109 -8.43 -13.46 -11.02
CA GLN A 109 -7.68 -14.29 -11.97
C GLN A 109 -7.35 -15.67 -11.39
N LYS A 110 -6.93 -15.77 -10.12
CA LYS A 110 -6.71 -17.05 -9.45
C LYS A 110 -8.01 -17.85 -9.36
N ILE A 111 -9.10 -17.23 -8.91
CA ILE A 111 -10.44 -17.83 -8.81
C ILE A 111 -10.85 -18.48 -10.14
N GLU A 112 -10.65 -17.80 -11.26
CA GLU A 112 -11.03 -18.31 -12.57
C GLU A 112 -10.14 -19.47 -13.06
N THR A 113 -8.84 -19.43 -12.75
CA THR A 113 -7.87 -20.41 -13.28
C THR A 113 -7.64 -21.62 -12.40
N ASP A 114 -7.94 -21.54 -11.11
CA ASP A 114 -7.67 -22.58 -10.14
C ASP A 114 -8.99 -23.15 -9.60
N ALA A 115 -9.67 -23.92 -10.46
CA ALA A 115 -10.96 -24.52 -10.14
C ALA A 115 -10.88 -25.42 -8.91
N ARG A 116 -9.79 -26.18 -8.75
CA ARG A 116 -9.59 -27.03 -7.57
C ARG A 116 -9.59 -26.20 -6.30
N TRP A 117 -8.76 -25.16 -6.21
CA TRP A 117 -8.76 -24.30 -5.02
C TRP A 117 -10.13 -23.66 -4.77
N ARG A 118 -10.81 -23.21 -5.83
CA ARG A 118 -12.14 -22.59 -5.72
C ARG A 118 -13.21 -23.57 -5.19
N GLU A 119 -13.22 -24.82 -5.66
CA GLU A 119 -14.12 -25.89 -5.23
C GLU A 119 -14.00 -26.20 -3.72
N HIS A 120 -12.89 -25.82 -3.06
CA HIS A 120 -12.72 -26.04 -1.62
C HIS A 120 -13.49 -25.04 -0.74
N TRP A 121 -13.99 -23.94 -1.29
CA TRP A 121 -14.65 -22.90 -0.49
C TRP A 121 -15.92 -22.31 -1.12
N GLU A 122 -16.16 -22.48 -2.43
CA GLU A 122 -17.25 -21.79 -3.13
C GLU A 122 -18.66 -22.20 -2.68
N ASP A 123 -18.80 -23.36 -2.03
CA ASP A 123 -20.05 -23.80 -1.40
C ASP A 123 -20.20 -23.34 0.06
N ASP A 124 -19.13 -22.86 0.70
CA ASP A 124 -19.14 -22.39 2.10
C ASP A 124 -19.16 -20.85 2.20
N ILE A 125 -18.61 -20.17 1.19
CA ILE A 125 -18.47 -18.71 1.15
C ILE A 125 -19.20 -18.12 -0.07
N THR A 126 -19.94 -17.05 0.15
CA THR A 126 -20.32 -16.10 -0.90
C THR A 126 -19.38 -14.89 -0.83
N LEU A 127 -18.49 -14.76 -1.82
CA LEU A 127 -17.49 -13.70 -1.90
C LEU A 127 -17.95 -12.54 -2.79
N TYR A 128 -17.99 -11.34 -2.24
CA TYR A 128 -18.24 -10.09 -2.95
C TYR A 128 -16.99 -9.20 -3.00
N MET A 129 -16.72 -8.61 -4.16
CA MET A 129 -15.60 -7.67 -4.36
C MET A 129 -16.07 -6.40 -5.05
N LEU A 130 -15.71 -5.22 -4.52
CA LEU A 130 -15.95 -3.90 -5.11
C LEU A 130 -14.60 -3.16 -5.29
N PRO A 131 -13.89 -3.36 -6.42
CA PRO A 131 -12.49 -2.97 -6.51
C PRO A 131 -12.22 -1.46 -6.57
N MET A 132 -13.12 -0.63 -7.06
CA MET A 132 -12.85 0.81 -7.18
C MET A 132 -14.08 1.59 -6.73
N VAL A 133 -14.08 2.01 -5.47
CA VAL A 133 -15.18 2.78 -4.88
C VAL A 133 -15.18 4.23 -5.37
N ASN A 134 -14.00 4.85 -5.53
CA ASN A 134 -13.87 6.26 -5.92
C ASN A 134 -13.09 6.40 -7.24
N PRO A 135 -13.70 6.04 -8.39
CA PRO A 135 -13.03 6.14 -9.69
C PRO A 135 -12.74 7.59 -10.08
N ASP A 136 -13.52 8.57 -9.60
CA ASP A 136 -13.27 9.99 -9.91
C ASP A 136 -12.02 10.52 -9.21
N GLY A 137 -11.82 10.17 -7.93
CA GLY A 137 -10.58 10.47 -7.22
C GLY A 137 -9.38 9.75 -7.84
N ALA A 138 -9.57 8.53 -8.33
CA ALA A 138 -8.53 7.74 -8.98
C ALA A 138 -7.99 8.40 -10.26
N GLU A 139 -8.88 8.96 -11.10
CA GLU A 139 -8.47 9.71 -12.29
C GLU A 139 -7.58 10.92 -11.95
N LEU A 140 -7.91 11.58 -10.85
CA LEU A 140 -7.21 12.77 -10.35
C LEU A 140 -6.01 12.45 -9.45
N ALA A 141 -5.71 11.17 -9.20
CA ALA A 141 -4.66 10.72 -8.29
C ALA A 141 -4.71 11.40 -6.92
N GLN A 142 -5.92 11.50 -6.35
CA GLN A 142 -6.16 12.21 -5.09
C GLN A 142 -6.97 11.39 -4.09
N ARG A 143 -6.78 11.70 -2.81
CA ARG A 143 -7.52 11.09 -1.70
C ARG A 143 -9.03 11.28 -1.78
N TYR A 144 -9.49 12.46 -2.15
CA TYR A 144 -10.91 12.85 -2.09
C TYR A 144 -11.69 12.41 -3.34
N ASN A 145 -13.02 12.31 -3.26
CA ASN A 145 -13.82 12.27 -4.48
C ASN A 145 -13.80 13.65 -5.19
N VAL A 146 -14.39 13.76 -6.38
CA VAL A 146 -14.37 15.03 -7.12
C VAL A 146 -15.14 16.18 -6.43
N GLN A 147 -16.03 15.87 -5.49
CA GLN A 147 -16.69 16.89 -4.66
C GLN A 147 -15.77 17.46 -3.57
N GLY A 148 -14.54 16.94 -3.42
CA GLY A 148 -13.62 17.31 -2.35
C GLY A 148 -13.93 16.64 -1.00
N ILE A 149 -14.81 15.64 -0.98
CA ILE A 149 -15.18 14.92 0.25
C ILE A 149 -14.31 13.68 0.39
N ASP A 150 -13.77 13.45 1.59
CA ASP A 150 -13.14 12.18 1.94
C ASP A 150 -14.25 11.14 2.15
N VAL A 151 -14.36 10.19 1.22
CA VAL A 151 -15.39 9.13 1.25
C VAL A 151 -15.30 8.36 2.57
N ASN A 152 -14.11 8.09 3.09
CA ASN A 152 -13.90 7.43 4.39
C ASN A 152 -14.09 8.36 5.59
N ARG A 153 -14.67 9.54 5.41
CA ARG A 153 -15.15 10.43 6.47
C ARG A 153 -16.63 10.79 6.29
N ASP A 154 -17.30 10.09 5.37
CA ASP A 154 -18.68 10.32 4.97
C ASP A 154 -19.60 9.14 5.31
N ALA A 155 -19.13 8.12 6.05
CA ALA A 155 -19.94 6.91 6.34
C ALA A 155 -21.22 7.19 7.16
N ARG A 156 -21.29 8.32 7.86
CA ARG A 156 -22.47 8.76 8.60
C ARG A 156 -23.38 9.69 7.83
N ALA A 157 -22.79 10.64 7.09
CA ALA A 157 -23.54 11.68 6.39
C ALA A 157 -24.00 11.21 5.01
N LEU A 158 -23.23 10.33 4.35
CA LEU A 158 -23.53 9.71 3.07
C LEU A 158 -23.89 10.73 1.99
N GLN A 159 -23.10 11.81 1.91
CA GLN A 159 -23.28 12.89 0.94
C GLN A 159 -22.73 12.53 -0.45
N THR A 160 -21.71 11.69 -0.48
CA THR A 160 -21.09 11.19 -1.71
C THR A 160 -21.95 10.07 -2.34
N PRO A 161 -22.12 10.03 -3.68
CA PRO A 161 -22.73 8.86 -4.32
C PRO A 161 -21.93 7.58 -4.07
N GLU A 162 -20.59 7.67 -4.06
CA GLU A 162 -19.70 6.55 -3.78
C GLU A 162 -19.92 5.97 -2.38
N GLY A 163 -19.99 6.83 -1.36
CA GLY A 163 -20.26 6.44 0.02
C GLY A 163 -21.66 5.84 0.20
N ARG A 164 -22.68 6.40 -0.47
CA ARG A 164 -24.04 5.82 -0.48
C ARG A 164 -24.06 4.42 -1.07
N ILE A 165 -23.37 4.20 -2.18
CA ILE A 165 -23.26 2.88 -2.82
C ILE A 165 -22.56 1.91 -1.87
N LEU A 166 -21.40 2.27 -1.30
CA LEU A 166 -20.66 1.39 -0.39
C LEU A 166 -21.48 1.03 0.85
N MET A 167 -22.14 2.00 1.49
CA MET A 167 -23.02 1.74 2.64
C MET A 167 -24.21 0.84 2.25
N ALA A 168 -24.81 1.07 1.09
CA ALA A 168 -25.91 0.23 0.59
C ALA A 168 -25.44 -1.21 0.37
N GLN A 169 -24.24 -1.43 -0.16
CA GLN A 169 -23.67 -2.78 -0.30
C GLN A 169 -23.40 -3.44 1.06
N GLY A 170 -22.83 -2.73 2.03
CA GLY A 170 -22.64 -3.26 3.38
C GLY A 170 -23.96 -3.69 4.05
N ARG A 171 -25.05 -2.93 3.82
CA ARG A 171 -26.39 -3.26 4.35
C ARG A 171 -27.11 -4.37 3.58
N GLU A 172 -27.04 -4.34 2.24
CA GLU A 172 -27.69 -5.33 1.36
C GLU A 172 -27.07 -6.72 1.55
N LEU A 173 -25.74 -6.77 1.60
CA LEU A 173 -25.00 -8.02 1.69
C LEU A 173 -24.93 -8.57 3.12
N ASN A 174 -24.98 -7.68 4.13
CA ASN A 174 -24.86 -8.02 5.56
C ASN A 174 -23.71 -9.02 5.84
N PRO A 175 -22.46 -8.68 5.47
CA PRO A 175 -21.36 -9.64 5.46
C PRO A 175 -20.92 -10.07 6.86
N ASP A 176 -20.51 -11.32 7.02
CA ASP A 176 -19.86 -11.82 8.24
C ASP A 176 -18.45 -11.25 8.41
N PHE A 177 -17.75 -11.06 7.28
CA PHE A 177 -16.40 -10.52 7.19
C PHE A 177 -16.29 -9.39 6.16
N GLY A 178 -15.61 -8.31 6.54
CA GLY A 178 -15.36 -7.15 5.68
C GLY A 178 -13.86 -6.87 5.53
N PHE A 179 -13.37 -6.68 4.31
CA PHE A 179 -11.98 -6.29 4.04
C PHE A 179 -11.94 -4.86 3.52
N ASN A 180 -11.47 -3.97 4.39
CA ASN A 180 -11.20 -2.58 4.07
C ASN A 180 -9.77 -2.45 3.54
N LEU A 181 -9.61 -2.27 2.23
CA LEU A 181 -8.29 -2.29 1.61
C LEU A 181 -7.85 -0.87 1.21
N HIS A 182 -6.73 -0.44 1.78
CA HIS A 182 -6.20 0.92 1.68
C HIS A 182 -4.69 0.92 1.36
N ASP A 183 -4.16 2.10 1.07
CA ASP A 183 -2.72 2.38 1.09
C ASP A 183 -2.39 3.34 2.23
N GLN A 184 -1.20 3.17 2.80
CA GLN A 184 -0.63 4.13 3.75
C GLN A 184 0.55 4.89 3.14
N SER A 185 0.90 6.00 3.78
CA SER A 185 2.09 6.77 3.42
C SER A 185 3.34 5.90 3.49
N ARG A 186 4.24 6.06 2.51
CA ARG A 186 5.56 5.41 2.50
C ARG A 186 6.43 5.75 3.72
N TYR A 187 6.05 6.77 4.50
CA TYR A 187 6.80 7.24 5.66
C TYR A 187 6.42 6.57 6.99
N TYR A 188 5.64 5.49 6.93
CA TYR A 188 5.32 4.67 8.10
C TYR A 188 6.44 3.67 8.39
N GLU A 189 6.85 3.61 9.65
CA GLU A 189 7.82 2.66 10.19
C GLU A 189 7.12 1.59 11.03
N VAL A 190 7.62 0.36 10.98
CA VAL A 190 7.23 -0.71 11.91
C VAL A 190 7.84 -0.41 13.28
N GLY A 191 7.02 0.03 14.23
CA GLY A 191 7.51 0.46 15.54
C GLY A 191 8.63 1.51 15.40
N ASN A 192 9.81 1.18 15.94
CA ASN A 192 11.05 1.93 15.77
C ASN A 192 12.18 1.02 15.27
N THR A 193 11.89 0.15 14.30
CA THR A 193 12.80 -0.91 13.82
C THR A 193 13.73 -0.47 12.69
N GLY A 194 13.55 0.73 12.14
CA GLY A 194 14.20 1.21 10.94
C GLY A 194 13.69 0.57 9.64
N LYS A 195 12.56 -0.14 9.68
CA LYS A 195 11.95 -0.78 8.50
C LYS A 195 10.62 -0.13 8.12
N PRO A 196 10.34 0.08 6.82
CA PRO A 196 9.05 0.60 6.39
C PRO A 196 7.94 -0.42 6.68
N ALA A 197 6.78 0.07 7.12
CA ALA A 197 5.58 -0.75 7.24
C ALA A 197 5.02 -1.01 5.83
N THR A 198 5.24 -2.21 5.31
CA THR A 198 4.80 -2.59 3.97
C THR A 198 3.35 -3.06 3.96
N ILE A 199 2.93 -3.77 5.01
CA ILE A 199 1.52 -4.06 5.27
C ILE A 199 1.22 -3.70 6.71
N SER A 200 0.11 -3.01 6.94
CA SER A 200 -0.44 -2.85 8.27
C SER A 200 -1.82 -3.45 8.41
N LEU A 201 -2.06 -4.10 9.54
CA LEU A 201 -3.33 -4.74 9.85
C LEU A 201 -4.02 -4.05 11.03
N LEU A 202 -5.35 -4.06 11.02
CA LEU A 202 -6.17 -3.58 12.12
C LEU A 202 -7.53 -4.27 12.11
N ALA A 203 -8.02 -4.65 13.29
CA ALA A 203 -9.43 -4.91 13.54
C ALA A 203 -10.05 -3.60 14.08
N PRO A 204 -10.82 -2.84 13.26
CA PRO A 204 -11.31 -1.52 13.64
C PRO A 204 -12.12 -1.54 14.93
N ALA A 205 -12.04 -0.45 15.70
CA ALA A 205 -12.89 -0.26 16.86
C ALA A 205 -14.32 0.06 16.42
N PHE A 206 -15.31 -0.37 17.21
CA PHE A 206 -16.72 0.00 17.00
C PHE A 206 -17.22 1.04 18.01
N ASN A 207 -16.38 1.41 18.99
CA ASN A 207 -16.68 2.42 19.99
C ASN A 207 -15.41 3.07 20.56
N HIS A 208 -15.58 4.16 21.31
CA HIS A 208 -14.47 4.89 21.93
C HIS A 208 -13.70 4.09 22.99
N ALA A 209 -14.35 3.15 23.68
CA ALA A 209 -13.72 2.27 24.66
C ALA A 209 -12.78 1.24 24.02
N LYS A 210 -12.92 1.02 22.71
CA LYS A 210 -12.19 -0.01 21.94
C LYS A 210 -12.45 -1.39 22.51
N ASP A 211 -13.71 -1.67 22.84
CA ASP A 211 -14.14 -2.97 23.34
C ASP A 211 -13.85 -4.09 22.32
N ILE A 212 -13.77 -5.33 22.81
CA ILE A 212 -13.61 -6.54 22.00
C ILE A 212 -14.85 -7.42 22.20
N ASN A 213 -15.84 -7.25 21.33
CA ASN A 213 -16.95 -8.18 21.16
C ASN A 213 -16.53 -9.39 20.32
N ASP A 214 -17.46 -10.30 20.07
CA ASP A 214 -17.19 -11.55 19.34
C ASP A 214 -16.80 -11.28 17.88
N GLU A 215 -17.41 -10.28 17.23
CA GLU A 215 -17.10 -9.90 15.85
C GLU A 215 -15.69 -9.32 15.72
N ARG A 216 -15.32 -8.39 16.62
CA ARG A 216 -13.96 -7.82 16.60
C ARG A 216 -12.92 -8.86 17.01
N ARG A 217 -13.23 -9.76 17.95
CA ARG A 217 -12.39 -10.91 18.31
C ARG A 217 -12.14 -11.80 17.09
N ARG A 218 -13.20 -12.14 16.35
CA ARG A 218 -13.14 -12.94 15.12
C ARG A 218 -12.25 -12.28 14.06
N ALA A 219 -12.36 -10.96 13.86
CA ALA A 219 -11.46 -10.22 12.98
C ALA A 219 -9.99 -10.25 13.45
N MET A 220 -9.72 -10.10 14.75
CA MET A 220 -8.37 -10.18 15.31
C MET A 220 -7.75 -11.58 15.16
N GLN A 221 -8.56 -12.63 15.36
CA GLN A 221 -8.15 -14.01 15.14
C GLN A 221 -7.76 -14.27 13.69
N LEU A 222 -8.58 -13.83 12.73
CA LEU A 222 -8.26 -13.95 11.31
C LEU A 222 -7.00 -13.17 10.96
N ILE A 223 -6.80 -11.97 11.51
CA ILE A 223 -5.54 -11.23 11.37
C ILE A 223 -4.34 -12.04 11.87
N GLY A 224 -4.50 -12.90 12.88
CA GLY A 224 -3.46 -13.82 13.32
C GLY A 224 -2.96 -14.75 12.20
N ASP A 225 -3.88 -15.29 11.39
CA ASP A 225 -3.53 -16.07 10.20
C ASP A 225 -2.86 -15.21 9.13
N LEU A 226 -3.38 -14.01 8.89
CA LEU A 226 -2.82 -13.09 7.87
C LEU A 226 -1.40 -12.65 8.25
N LYS A 227 -1.15 -12.43 9.54
CA LYS A 227 0.19 -12.09 10.03
C LYS A 227 1.22 -13.15 9.65
N ALA A 228 0.87 -14.45 9.73
CA ALA A 228 1.79 -15.52 9.35
C ALA A 228 2.19 -15.44 7.86
N VAL A 229 1.28 -15.02 6.98
CA VAL A 229 1.59 -14.74 5.55
C VAL A 229 2.58 -13.59 5.45
N GLY A 230 2.31 -12.49 6.16
CA GLY A 230 3.17 -11.31 6.19
C GLY A 230 4.59 -11.61 6.71
N ASP A 231 4.70 -12.28 7.86
CA ASP A 231 5.98 -12.67 8.46
C ASP A 231 6.85 -13.50 7.52
N LYS A 232 6.21 -14.35 6.70
CA LYS A 232 6.89 -15.17 5.68
C LYS A 232 7.32 -14.36 4.45
N MET A 233 6.47 -13.48 3.94
CA MET A 233 6.70 -12.81 2.65
C MET A 233 7.47 -11.48 2.75
N ILE A 234 7.35 -10.80 3.89
CA ILE A 234 7.91 -9.47 4.18
C ILE A 234 8.42 -9.40 5.64
N PRO A 235 9.40 -10.25 6.03
CA PRO A 235 9.84 -10.38 7.43
C PRO A 235 10.28 -9.05 8.05
N GLY A 236 9.57 -8.65 9.11
CA GLY A 236 9.82 -7.41 9.85
C GLY A 236 9.22 -6.14 9.23
N HIS A 237 8.36 -6.27 8.21
CA HIS A 237 7.65 -5.15 7.58
C HIS A 237 6.14 -5.15 7.87
N MET A 238 5.71 -5.91 8.89
CA MET A 238 4.34 -5.99 9.37
C MET A 238 4.10 -4.94 10.45
N GLY A 239 3.09 -4.10 10.24
CA GLY A 239 2.66 -3.04 11.14
C GLY A 239 1.25 -3.23 11.66
N ARG A 240 0.93 -2.62 12.80
CA ARG A 240 -0.45 -2.47 13.29
C ARG A 240 -0.87 -1.04 13.08
N TYR A 241 -2.02 -0.85 12.47
CA TYR A 241 -2.58 0.48 12.27
C TYR A 241 -3.26 0.99 13.55
N ASN A 242 -3.33 2.31 13.71
CA ASN A 242 -3.91 2.92 14.90
C ASN A 242 -5.42 2.62 14.98
N ASP A 243 -5.87 2.09 16.11
CA ASP A 243 -7.26 1.70 16.37
C ASP A 243 -8.10 2.80 17.05
N THR A 244 -7.69 4.07 16.92
CA THR A 244 -8.47 5.22 17.39
C THR A 244 -9.81 5.23 16.67
N PHE A 245 -10.89 5.10 17.43
CA PHE A 245 -12.25 5.08 16.91
C PHE A 245 -12.57 6.35 16.11
N ALA A 246 -12.91 6.14 14.84
CA ALA A 246 -13.26 7.13 13.85
C ALA A 246 -14.71 6.89 13.40
N PRO A 247 -15.73 7.42 14.10
CA PRO A 247 -17.15 7.13 13.83
C PRO A 247 -17.66 7.58 12.45
N ARG A 248 -16.82 8.26 11.67
CA ARG A 248 -17.10 8.70 10.30
C ARG A 248 -16.48 7.80 9.22
N ALA A 249 -15.64 6.84 9.60
CA ALA A 249 -14.99 5.90 8.70
C ALA A 249 -15.87 4.67 8.42
N PHE A 250 -15.75 4.11 7.22
CA PHE A 250 -16.52 2.94 6.81
C PHE A 250 -16.14 1.70 7.62
N GLY A 251 -14.84 1.48 7.87
CA GLY A 251 -14.37 0.34 8.67
C GLY A 251 -14.99 0.28 10.06
N ASP A 252 -15.00 1.40 10.78
CA ASP A 252 -15.58 1.50 12.12
C ASP A 252 -17.10 1.39 12.12
N ASN A 253 -17.79 1.96 11.10
CA ASN A 253 -19.25 1.82 10.98
C ASN A 253 -19.64 0.37 10.65
N PHE A 254 -18.90 -0.32 9.78
CA PHE A 254 -19.14 -1.72 9.48
C PHE A 254 -18.83 -2.62 10.69
N ALA A 255 -17.76 -2.35 11.44
CA ALA A 255 -17.52 -3.01 12.71
C ALA A 255 -18.68 -2.79 13.70
N ALA A 256 -19.21 -1.56 13.80
CA ALA A 256 -20.38 -1.25 14.63
C ALA A 256 -21.70 -1.87 14.13
N MET A 257 -21.77 -2.27 12.86
CA MET A 257 -22.88 -3.04 12.29
C MET A 257 -22.77 -4.55 12.56
N GLY A 258 -21.73 -5.02 13.27
CA GLY A 258 -21.52 -6.44 13.55
C GLY A 258 -20.72 -7.17 12.48
N ILE A 259 -20.03 -6.46 11.60
CA ILE A 259 -19.17 -7.06 10.57
C ILE A 259 -17.78 -7.27 11.16
N SER A 260 -17.23 -8.49 11.05
CA SER A 260 -15.83 -8.75 11.39
C SER A 260 -14.93 -8.08 10.37
N THR A 261 -14.57 -6.83 10.64
CA THR A 261 -13.88 -5.96 9.69
C THR A 261 -12.37 -6.04 9.88
N ILE A 262 -11.64 -6.23 8.77
CA ILE A 262 -10.19 -6.27 8.69
C ILE A 262 -9.74 -5.11 7.80
N LEU A 263 -8.88 -4.26 8.34
CA LEU A 263 -8.16 -3.25 7.55
C LEU A 263 -6.82 -3.82 7.09
N ILE A 264 -6.52 -3.66 5.80
CA ILE A 264 -5.19 -3.90 5.24
C ILE A 264 -4.69 -2.61 4.59
N GLU A 265 -3.61 -2.04 5.15
CA GLU A 265 -2.94 -0.83 4.66
C GLU A 265 -1.67 -1.20 3.90
N SER A 266 -1.58 -0.82 2.63
CA SER A 266 -0.43 -1.11 1.77
C SER A 266 0.56 0.05 1.75
N GLY A 267 1.76 -0.17 2.30
CA GLY A 267 2.83 0.82 2.39
C GLY A 267 3.98 0.54 1.44
N ALA A 268 5.12 1.18 1.71
CA ALA A 268 6.32 1.01 0.89
C ALA A 268 7.10 -0.26 1.23
N PHE A 269 7.79 -0.78 0.24
CA PHE A 269 8.85 -1.77 0.40
C PHE A 269 10.14 -1.23 -0.27
N PRO A 270 11.33 -1.55 0.23
CA PRO A 270 12.57 -1.09 -0.39
C PRO A 270 12.65 -1.46 -1.87
N ASN A 271 13.06 -0.50 -2.72
CA ASN A 271 13.19 -0.65 -4.17
C ASN A 271 11.90 -1.08 -4.91
N ASP A 272 10.73 -0.76 -4.37
CA ASP A 272 9.42 -1.10 -4.93
C ASP A 272 8.55 0.16 -5.10
N PRO A 273 8.80 0.99 -6.12
CA PRO A 273 8.17 2.31 -6.26
C PRO A 273 6.65 2.24 -6.50
N ASN A 274 6.16 1.10 -7.01
CA ASN A 274 4.75 0.89 -7.36
C ASN A 274 4.06 -0.12 -6.42
N ARG A 275 4.65 -0.40 -5.25
CA ARG A 275 4.09 -1.29 -4.21
C ARG A 275 3.71 -2.70 -4.70
N GLN A 276 4.44 -3.25 -5.67
CA GLN A 276 4.15 -4.60 -6.20
C GLN A 276 4.40 -5.70 -5.16
N LYS A 277 5.33 -5.50 -4.22
CA LYS A 277 5.51 -6.40 -3.07
C LYS A 277 4.28 -6.36 -2.17
N ALA A 278 3.79 -5.17 -1.82
CA ALA A 278 2.58 -5.03 -1.01
C ALA A 278 1.35 -5.63 -1.71
N ARG A 279 1.19 -5.40 -3.03
CA ARG A 279 0.16 -6.05 -3.87
C ARG A 279 0.22 -7.56 -3.77
N ALA A 280 1.40 -8.17 -3.94
CA ALA A 280 1.55 -9.63 -3.85
C ALA A 280 1.21 -10.18 -2.46
N VAL A 281 1.60 -9.48 -1.39
CA VAL A 281 1.25 -9.88 -0.01
C VAL A 281 -0.25 -9.73 0.24
N ASN A 282 -0.87 -8.66 -0.28
CA ASN A 282 -2.31 -8.44 -0.19
C ASN A 282 -3.08 -9.62 -0.80
N VAL A 283 -2.76 -10.02 -2.03
CA VAL A 283 -3.36 -11.20 -2.67
C VAL A 283 -3.16 -12.46 -1.84
N ALA A 284 -1.93 -12.72 -1.35
CA ALA A 284 -1.65 -13.90 -0.53
C ALA A 284 -2.47 -13.91 0.78
N MET A 285 -2.62 -12.75 1.42
CA MET A 285 -3.46 -12.59 2.61
C MET A 285 -4.94 -12.82 2.30
N LEU A 286 -5.46 -12.31 1.17
CA LEU A 286 -6.85 -12.53 0.79
C LEU A 286 -7.13 -14.01 0.47
N ILE A 287 -6.20 -14.71 -0.17
CA ILE A 287 -6.31 -16.17 -0.36
C ILE A 287 -6.31 -16.87 1.01
N ARG A 288 -5.42 -16.47 1.95
CA ARG A 288 -5.40 -17.07 3.31
C ARG A 288 -6.65 -16.78 4.11
N ALA A 289 -7.22 -15.59 3.94
CA ALA A 289 -8.49 -15.26 4.53
C ALA A 289 -9.59 -16.21 4.05
N ILE A 290 -9.71 -16.43 2.73
CA ILE A 290 -10.72 -17.34 2.17
C ILE A 290 -10.54 -18.76 2.72
N ASP A 291 -9.32 -19.30 2.68
CA ASP A 291 -9.04 -20.65 3.18
C ASP A 291 -9.34 -20.78 4.69
N SER A 292 -8.95 -19.78 5.49
CA SER A 292 -9.18 -19.79 6.93
C SER A 292 -10.65 -19.63 7.29
N ILE A 293 -11.40 -18.79 6.54
CA ILE A 293 -12.83 -18.61 6.74
C ILE A 293 -13.59 -19.90 6.39
N ALA A 294 -13.28 -20.53 5.27
CA ALA A 294 -13.95 -21.75 4.81
C ALA A 294 -13.70 -22.93 5.76
N SER A 295 -12.46 -23.10 6.21
CA SER A 295 -12.08 -24.15 7.16
C SER A 295 -12.49 -23.87 8.62
N GLY A 296 -12.71 -22.61 8.97
CA GLY A 296 -12.86 -22.17 10.37
C GLY A 296 -11.55 -22.10 11.15
N ASP A 297 -10.38 -22.25 10.50
CA ASP A 297 -9.05 -22.28 11.14
C ASP A 297 -8.81 -21.10 12.09
N TYR A 298 -9.27 -19.90 11.73
CA TYR A 298 -9.08 -18.70 12.54
C TYR A 298 -9.61 -18.87 13.97
N GLN A 299 -10.61 -19.72 14.21
CA GLN A 299 -11.20 -19.93 15.53
C GLN A 299 -10.18 -20.51 16.53
N ALA A 300 -9.18 -21.24 16.05
CA ALA A 300 -8.09 -21.77 16.87
C ALA A 300 -7.04 -20.70 17.24
N GLN A 301 -7.03 -19.54 16.58
CA GLN A 301 -6.10 -18.46 16.90
C GLN A 301 -6.42 -17.83 18.26
N THR A 302 -5.37 -17.58 19.05
CA THR A 302 -5.48 -16.66 20.20
C THR A 302 -5.43 -15.21 19.70
N LEU A 303 -5.58 -14.23 20.60
CA LEU A 303 -5.39 -12.82 20.26
C LEU A 303 -3.92 -12.37 20.32
N GLU A 304 -3.01 -13.24 20.78
CA GLU A 304 -1.58 -12.90 20.89
C GLU A 304 -0.99 -12.49 19.54
N PRO A 305 -1.21 -13.21 18.42
CA PRO A 305 -0.62 -12.84 17.14
C PRO A 305 -1.03 -11.44 16.69
N TYR A 306 -2.29 -11.04 16.91
CA TYR A 306 -2.74 -9.69 16.63
C TYR A 306 -2.06 -8.63 17.51
N HIS A 307 -1.93 -8.91 18.80
CA HIS A 307 -1.31 -7.97 19.76
C HIS A 307 0.21 -7.87 19.61
N SER A 308 0.87 -8.89 19.07
CA SER A 308 2.31 -8.88 18.80
C SER A 308 2.71 -8.09 17.55
N ILE A 309 1.75 -7.65 16.73
CA ILE A 309 2.03 -6.77 15.60
C ILE A 309 2.46 -5.37 16.13
N PRO A 310 3.67 -4.89 15.80
CA PRO A 310 4.16 -3.60 16.28
C PRO A 310 3.27 -2.44 15.79
N MET A 311 2.89 -1.53 16.68
CA MET A 311 2.18 -0.31 16.28
C MET A 311 3.07 0.53 15.37
N ASN A 312 2.53 1.01 14.26
CA ASN A 312 3.31 1.85 13.35
C ASN A 312 3.63 3.22 13.92
N ASN A 313 4.78 3.74 13.52
CA ASN A 313 5.16 5.13 13.74
C ASN A 313 5.05 5.91 12.43
N SER A 314 4.15 6.90 12.41
CA SER A 314 3.90 7.73 11.22
C SER A 314 4.95 8.83 11.07
N ASN A 315 5.27 9.22 9.82
CA ASN A 315 6.22 10.30 9.50
C ASN A 315 7.66 10.11 10.01
N SER A 316 8.05 8.88 10.34
CA SER A 316 9.40 8.57 10.80
C SER A 316 10.40 8.55 9.63
N PHE A 317 10.02 7.93 8.52
CA PHE A 317 10.92 7.74 7.38
C PHE A 317 11.22 9.02 6.59
N LYS A 318 12.45 9.08 6.07
CA LYS A 318 12.87 10.02 5.03
C LYS A 318 13.11 9.29 3.71
N ASP A 319 12.97 10.00 2.59
CA ASP A 319 13.43 9.45 1.30
C ASP A 319 14.95 9.44 1.23
N VAL A 320 15.56 10.58 1.55
CA VAL A 320 17.01 10.75 1.53
C VAL A 320 17.44 11.39 2.84
N ILE A 321 18.55 10.90 3.41
CA ILE A 321 19.33 11.62 4.42
C ILE A 321 20.75 11.84 3.87
N LEU A 322 21.19 13.10 3.86
CA LEU A 322 22.56 13.49 3.55
C LEU A 322 23.31 13.77 4.85
N GLU A 323 24.25 12.89 5.16
CA GLU A 323 25.11 12.75 6.32
C GLU A 323 26.06 13.92 6.59
N GLN A 324 25.97 14.69 7.68
CA GLN A 324 27.05 15.59 8.10
C GLN A 324 27.48 16.63 7.05
N VAL A 325 26.56 17.15 6.25
CA VAL A 325 26.86 18.15 5.20
C VAL A 325 27.45 19.41 5.84
N GLN A 326 28.58 19.90 5.34
CA GLN A 326 29.16 21.16 5.80
C GLN A 326 28.40 22.34 5.20
N VAL A 327 27.95 23.27 6.04
CA VAL A 327 27.25 24.51 5.63
C VAL A 327 28.11 25.70 6.05
N GLN A 328 28.31 26.62 5.10
CA GLN A 328 29.01 27.89 5.31
C GLN A 328 28.03 29.03 5.05
N ASP A 329 27.70 29.79 6.09
CA ASP A 329 26.76 30.91 6.05
C ASP A 329 27.39 32.17 6.65
N GLY A 330 27.97 32.99 5.78
CA GLY A 330 28.78 34.14 6.19
C GLY A 330 30.00 33.70 7.00
N ALA A 331 30.07 34.12 8.27
CA ALA A 331 31.16 33.76 9.19
C ALA A 331 30.92 32.45 9.96
N HIS A 332 29.76 31.81 9.78
CA HIS A 332 29.40 30.59 10.51
C HIS A 332 29.67 29.36 9.66
N GLU A 333 30.27 28.35 10.29
CA GLU A 333 30.51 27.05 9.69
C GLU A 333 30.02 25.96 10.65
N TYR A 334 29.24 25.03 10.14
CA TYR A 334 28.70 23.91 10.91
C TYR A 334 28.41 22.71 10.01
N ARG A 335 28.13 21.55 10.63
CA ARG A 335 27.69 20.34 9.94
C ARG A 335 26.25 20.02 10.30
N ILE A 336 25.50 19.47 9.35
CA ILE A 336 24.08 19.19 9.56
C ILE A 336 23.58 17.97 8.77
N ASP A 337 22.67 17.24 9.42
CA ASP A 337 21.68 16.31 8.85
C ASP A 337 20.76 16.96 7.83
N ILE A 338 20.69 16.57 6.54
CA ILE A 338 19.63 17.04 5.63
C ILE A 338 18.69 15.89 5.27
N GLY A 339 17.47 15.92 5.81
CA GLY A 339 16.41 14.94 5.56
C GLY A 339 15.42 15.43 4.52
N ILE A 340 15.15 14.64 3.50
CA ILE A 340 14.32 15.00 2.35
C ILE A 340 13.16 14.02 2.20
N ASN A 341 11.98 14.55 1.91
CA ASN A 341 10.81 13.78 1.50
C ASN A 341 10.35 14.24 0.12
N ARG A 342 9.97 13.30 -0.73
CA ARG A 342 9.40 13.54 -2.06
C ARG A 342 7.88 13.50 -1.99
N SER A 343 7.25 14.24 -2.88
CA SER A 343 5.83 14.03 -3.18
C SER A 343 5.65 12.71 -3.96
N ALA A 344 4.41 12.21 -4.02
CA ALA A 344 4.10 11.01 -4.81
C ALA A 344 4.53 11.18 -6.27
N ASP A 345 4.42 12.37 -6.87
CA ASP A 345 5.02 12.68 -8.15
C ASP A 345 6.51 13.04 -7.98
N ALA A 346 7.34 12.01 -7.82
CA ALA A 346 8.77 12.11 -7.58
C ALA A 346 9.56 12.89 -8.66
N ARG A 347 8.93 13.27 -9.78
CA ARG A 347 9.56 14.03 -10.87
C ARG A 347 9.51 15.54 -10.69
N HIS A 348 8.63 16.07 -9.83
CA HIS A 348 8.34 17.51 -9.82
C HIS A 348 8.46 18.17 -8.45
N SER A 349 8.34 17.44 -7.34
CA SER A 349 8.57 18.07 -6.03
C SER A 349 9.07 17.13 -4.93
N GLY A 350 10.10 17.62 -4.25
CA GLY A 350 10.59 17.12 -2.97
C GLY A 350 11.05 18.30 -2.14
N TYR A 351 11.04 18.14 -0.82
CA TYR A 351 11.26 19.22 0.12
C TYR A 351 12.17 18.77 1.26
N ILE A 352 12.91 19.73 1.80
CA ILE A 352 13.70 19.53 3.01
C ILE A 352 12.72 19.36 4.16
N ARG A 353 12.57 18.12 4.63
CA ARG A 353 11.61 17.76 5.67
C ARG A 353 12.13 18.11 7.04
N GLU A 354 13.42 17.90 7.26
CA GLU A 354 14.05 17.99 8.57
C GLU A 354 15.54 18.30 8.43
N LEU A 355 16.06 18.99 9.45
CA LEU A 355 17.44 19.46 9.53
C LEU A 355 17.91 19.29 10.98
N GLY A 356 19.13 18.82 11.21
CA GLY A 356 19.69 18.67 12.56
C GLY A 356 20.44 17.35 12.73
N ASP A 357 20.26 16.70 13.89
CA ASP A 357 20.70 15.32 14.11
C ASP A 357 19.59 14.37 13.65
N LEU A 358 19.84 13.68 12.53
CA LEU A 358 18.88 12.73 11.95
C LEU A 358 19.30 11.28 12.17
N SER A 359 20.19 11.00 13.12
CA SER A 359 20.71 9.65 13.42
C SER A 359 19.62 8.65 13.84
N VAL A 360 18.52 9.14 14.42
CA VAL A 360 17.38 8.32 14.88
C VAL A 360 16.35 8.04 13.79
N PHE A 361 16.42 8.72 12.65
CA PHE A 361 15.42 8.57 11.59
C PHE A 361 15.89 7.56 10.54
N PRO A 362 15.03 6.60 10.17
CA PRO A 362 15.31 5.74 9.04
C PRO A 362 15.12 6.50 7.71
N ALA A 363 15.82 6.04 6.68
CA ALA A 363 15.70 6.56 5.32
C ALA A 363 15.75 5.43 4.29
N PHE A 364 15.17 5.68 3.12
CA PHE A 364 15.34 4.77 1.98
C PHE A 364 16.77 4.86 1.43
N ASP A 365 17.27 6.09 1.27
CA ASP A 365 18.63 6.36 0.80
C ASP A 365 19.39 7.19 1.83
N ARG A 366 20.63 6.78 2.14
CA ARG A 366 21.51 7.47 3.10
C ARG A 366 22.88 7.67 2.48
N TYR A 367 23.37 8.90 2.52
CA TYR A 367 24.65 9.26 1.91
C TYR A 367 25.56 9.89 2.96
N ALA A 368 26.74 9.30 3.19
CA ALA A 368 27.79 9.97 3.94
C ALA A 368 28.28 11.19 3.16
N ALA A 369 28.00 12.39 3.67
CA ALA A 369 28.28 13.66 2.99
C ALA A 369 29.27 14.54 3.78
N ASP A 370 30.09 13.93 4.64
CA ASP A 370 31.08 14.61 5.47
C ASP A 370 32.19 15.32 4.65
N ALA A 371 32.47 14.81 3.45
CA ALA A 371 33.41 15.42 2.51
C ALA A 371 32.79 16.54 1.65
N TYR A 372 31.51 16.88 1.85
CA TYR A 372 30.77 17.77 0.97
C TYR A 372 30.37 19.08 1.65
N VAL A 373 30.44 20.15 0.87
CA VAL A 373 30.00 21.50 1.24
C VAL A 373 28.71 21.84 0.51
N TYR A 374 27.70 22.26 1.25
CA TYR A 374 26.43 22.74 0.73
C TYR A 374 26.63 23.96 -0.17
N GLN A 375 25.92 23.99 -1.30
CA GLN A 375 25.91 25.12 -2.21
C GLN A 375 24.49 25.36 -2.75
N ALA A 376 24.03 26.61 -2.67
CA ALA A 376 22.80 27.03 -3.34
C ALA A 376 22.94 26.93 -4.86
N GLY A 377 21.91 26.43 -5.53
CA GLY A 377 21.87 26.37 -7.00
C GLY A 377 21.57 27.72 -7.63
N LYS A 378 22.00 27.92 -8.88
CA LYS A 378 21.73 29.13 -9.67
C LYS A 378 20.65 28.87 -10.72
N GLY A 379 19.94 29.93 -11.10
CA GLY A 379 18.99 29.91 -12.21
C GLY A 379 19.69 30.12 -13.55
N PHE A 380 19.33 29.33 -14.55
CA PHE A 380 19.73 29.53 -15.94
C PHE A 380 18.59 30.21 -16.70
N ALA A 381 18.83 31.42 -17.22
CA ALA A 381 17.83 32.13 -18.01
C ALA A 381 17.62 31.43 -19.36
N ILE A 382 16.37 31.07 -19.67
CA ILE A 382 16.00 30.53 -20.98
C ILE A 382 16.11 31.68 -21.99
N PRO A 383 16.95 31.57 -23.04
CA PRO A 383 17.07 32.59 -24.08
C PRO A 383 15.76 32.80 -24.84
N ASP A 384 15.55 34.01 -25.37
CA ASP A 384 14.33 34.36 -26.12
C ASP A 384 14.19 33.54 -27.42
N GLU A 385 15.32 33.17 -28.03
CA GLU A 385 15.38 32.29 -29.20
C GLU A 385 15.08 30.81 -28.90
N GLY A 386 14.94 30.45 -27.62
CA GLY A 386 14.74 29.08 -27.15
C GLY A 386 16.02 28.31 -26.85
N LEU A 387 15.85 27.18 -26.16
CA LEU A 387 16.94 26.35 -25.68
C LEU A 387 16.60 24.87 -25.84
N THR A 388 17.40 24.16 -26.64
CA THR A 388 17.35 22.70 -26.76
C THR A 388 18.57 22.10 -26.10
N LEU A 389 18.38 21.20 -25.14
CA LEU A 389 19.48 20.52 -24.45
C LEU A 389 19.28 19.00 -24.43
N SER A 390 20.35 18.30 -24.77
CA SER A 390 20.51 16.88 -24.48
C SER A 390 20.74 16.63 -22.99
N HIS A 391 20.57 15.37 -22.55
CA HIS A 391 20.95 14.92 -21.21
C HIS A 391 22.39 15.32 -20.84
N HIS A 392 23.34 15.16 -21.77
CA HIS A 392 24.75 15.47 -21.53
C HIS A 392 25.00 16.97 -21.33
N GLU A 393 24.34 17.82 -22.11
CA GLU A 393 24.44 19.28 -21.94
C GLU A 393 23.77 19.75 -20.65
N TYR A 394 22.65 19.13 -20.27
CA TYR A 394 22.01 19.41 -19.00
C TYR A 394 22.94 19.06 -17.81
N LEU A 395 23.61 17.91 -17.84
CA LEU A 395 24.61 17.55 -16.83
C LEU A 395 25.77 18.57 -16.76
N LYS A 396 26.20 19.13 -17.90
CA LYS A 396 27.22 20.21 -17.90
C LYS A 396 26.72 21.46 -17.18
N LEU A 397 25.46 21.87 -17.39
CA LEU A 397 24.88 22.99 -16.67
C LEU A 397 24.80 22.74 -15.16
N LEU A 398 24.42 21.52 -14.74
CA LEU A 398 24.43 21.13 -13.32
C LEU A 398 25.84 21.28 -12.72
N LYS A 399 26.87 20.80 -13.43
CA LYS A 399 28.29 20.93 -13.00
C LYS A 399 28.77 22.38 -12.90
N GLN A 400 28.19 23.29 -13.71
CA GLN A 400 28.45 24.73 -13.65
C GLN A 400 27.68 25.43 -12.53
N GLY A 401 26.78 24.73 -11.85
CA GLY A 401 26.03 25.21 -10.70
C GLY A 401 24.58 25.61 -10.99
N TYR A 402 24.09 25.39 -12.20
CA TYR A 402 22.70 25.70 -12.57
C TYR A 402 21.78 24.55 -12.19
N THR A 403 20.80 24.78 -11.31
CA THR A 403 19.88 23.71 -10.84
C THR A 403 18.47 23.84 -11.41
N HIS A 404 18.14 25.00 -11.95
CA HIS A 404 16.80 25.32 -12.44
C HIS A 404 16.87 26.33 -13.58
N PHE A 405 15.78 26.43 -14.33
CA PHE A 405 15.60 27.38 -15.41
C PHE A 405 14.64 28.50 -15.00
N THR A 406 14.84 29.69 -15.56
CA THR A 406 13.96 30.85 -15.37
C THR A 406 13.58 31.43 -16.73
N GLY A 407 12.31 31.82 -16.91
CA GLY A 407 11.82 32.41 -18.15
C GLY A 407 10.67 31.62 -18.78
N ASN A 408 10.54 31.68 -20.12
CA ASN A 408 9.46 31.02 -20.85
C ASN A 408 9.67 29.50 -20.92
N ALA A 409 8.86 28.73 -20.21
CA ALA A 409 8.93 27.27 -20.19
C ALA A 409 8.68 26.62 -21.56
N GLU A 410 7.87 27.26 -22.41
CA GLU A 410 7.55 26.75 -23.76
C GLU A 410 8.76 26.81 -24.71
N ALA A 411 9.74 27.65 -24.38
CA ALA A 411 10.97 27.83 -25.16
C ALA A 411 12.08 26.84 -24.75
N LEU A 412 11.79 25.87 -23.87
CA LEU A 412 12.75 24.89 -23.36
C LEU A 412 12.40 23.48 -23.86
N GLU A 413 13.25 22.92 -24.71
CA GLU A 413 13.19 21.50 -25.11
C GLU A 413 14.32 20.72 -24.44
N LEU A 414 13.96 19.75 -23.58
CA LEU A 414 14.92 18.94 -22.84
C LEU A 414 14.76 17.45 -23.15
N ARG A 415 15.87 16.80 -23.48
CA ARG A 415 15.92 15.34 -23.74
C ARG A 415 16.65 14.64 -22.60
N THR A 416 15.97 14.53 -21.45
CA THR A 416 16.52 13.92 -20.23
C THR A 416 15.43 13.22 -19.41
N HIS A 417 15.83 12.24 -18.59
CA HIS A 417 14.96 11.61 -17.59
C HIS A 417 15.13 12.19 -16.18
N LEU A 418 16.07 13.12 -16.00
CA LEU A 418 16.30 13.80 -14.73
C LEU A 418 15.17 14.80 -14.43
N PRO A 419 14.88 15.11 -13.15
CA PRO A 419 13.98 16.20 -12.80
C PRO A 419 14.45 17.52 -13.41
N VAL A 420 13.50 18.30 -13.93
CA VAL A 420 13.74 19.62 -14.51
C VAL A 420 12.81 20.60 -13.82
N LEU A 421 13.38 21.68 -13.30
CA LEU A 421 12.63 22.73 -12.62
C LEU A 421 12.66 24.00 -13.46
N VAL A 422 11.48 24.51 -13.82
CA VAL A 422 11.33 25.79 -14.53
C VAL A 422 10.50 26.74 -13.67
N ASN A 423 11.04 27.93 -13.41
CA ASN A 423 10.47 28.92 -12.49
C ASN A 423 10.07 28.33 -11.11
N PRO A 424 10.93 27.54 -10.43
CA PRO A 424 10.60 27.00 -9.12
C PRO A 424 10.44 28.10 -8.07
N ASN A 425 9.59 27.82 -7.08
CA ASN A 425 9.39 28.68 -5.93
C ASN A 425 10.06 28.08 -4.68
N ASN A 426 10.36 28.93 -3.69
CA ASN A 426 10.85 28.49 -2.38
C ASN A 426 12.14 27.64 -2.43
N LEU A 427 13.07 28.05 -3.30
CA LEU A 427 14.38 27.42 -3.40
C LEU A 427 15.26 27.73 -2.16
N PRO A 428 16.17 26.81 -1.79
CA PRO A 428 17.17 27.04 -0.77
C PRO A 428 18.14 28.17 -1.12
N GLY A 429 18.48 28.98 -0.11
CA GLY A 429 19.48 30.05 -0.21
C GLY A 429 20.85 29.59 0.26
N ALA A 430 21.66 30.50 0.83
CA ALA A 430 23.00 30.20 1.36
C ALA A 430 23.04 29.09 2.42
N ARG A 431 21.90 28.82 3.08
CA ARG A 431 21.70 27.69 3.98
C ARG A 431 20.41 26.95 3.64
N PRO A 432 20.35 25.62 3.85
CA PRO A 432 19.11 24.87 3.72
C PRO A 432 18.14 25.23 4.85
N GLN A 433 16.84 25.30 4.56
CA GLN A 433 15.78 25.45 5.55
C GLN A 433 14.66 24.43 5.33
N GLN A 434 13.99 24.04 6.41
CA GLN A 434 12.84 23.14 6.33
C GLN A 434 11.73 23.74 5.45
N ARG A 435 10.98 22.86 4.79
CA ARG A 435 9.88 23.18 3.85
C ARG A 435 10.32 23.84 2.53
N GLN A 436 11.60 24.18 2.37
CA GLN A 436 12.14 24.61 1.07
C GLN A 436 12.16 23.43 0.10
N GLN A 437 12.08 23.73 -1.19
CA GLN A 437 12.24 22.71 -2.22
C GLN A 437 13.64 22.10 -2.09
N ALA A 438 13.75 20.77 -2.17
CA ALA A 438 15.02 20.08 -2.08
C ALA A 438 15.77 20.18 -3.42
N THR A 439 16.23 21.39 -3.74
CA THR A 439 16.95 21.71 -4.97
C THR A 439 18.21 22.52 -4.64
N PHE A 440 19.35 21.85 -4.56
CA PHE A 440 20.64 22.44 -4.18
C PHE A 440 21.79 21.56 -4.68
N LEU A 441 23.03 21.99 -4.43
CA LEU A 441 24.24 21.31 -4.86
C LEU A 441 25.10 20.92 -3.66
N LEU A 442 25.92 19.90 -3.86
CA LEU A 442 26.98 19.53 -2.94
C LEU A 442 28.32 19.57 -3.67
N ARG A 443 29.22 20.41 -3.19
CA ARG A 443 30.60 20.50 -3.68
C ARG A 443 31.47 19.53 -2.92
N LYS A 444 32.41 18.90 -3.62
CA LYS A 444 33.52 18.18 -3.01
C LYS A 444 34.78 18.81 -3.55
N GLN A 445 35.65 19.30 -2.66
CA GLN A 445 36.74 20.21 -3.03
C GLN A 445 36.15 21.43 -3.80
N ASP A 446 36.73 21.78 -4.95
CA ASP A 446 36.30 22.93 -5.74
C ASP A 446 35.24 22.63 -6.80
N GLN A 447 34.77 21.38 -6.91
CA GLN A 447 33.86 20.97 -7.98
C GLN A 447 32.48 20.59 -7.43
N VAL A 448 31.43 20.86 -8.23
CA VAL A 448 30.08 20.34 -7.97
C VAL A 448 30.11 18.84 -8.21
N ALA A 449 29.91 18.06 -7.14
CA ALA A 449 30.03 16.61 -7.15
C ALA A 449 28.67 15.90 -7.12
N MET A 450 27.68 16.50 -6.46
CA MET A 450 26.30 16.03 -6.51
C MET A 450 25.33 17.20 -6.72
N ALA A 451 24.21 16.91 -7.36
CA ALA A 451 23.04 17.77 -7.41
C ALA A 451 21.87 17.07 -6.72
N VAL A 452 21.12 17.82 -5.93
CA VAL A 452 19.81 17.39 -5.43
C VAL A 452 18.78 18.21 -6.19
N LEU A 453 17.90 17.58 -6.96
CA LEU A 453 16.88 18.26 -7.77
C LEU A 453 15.50 17.70 -7.42
N ALA A 454 14.61 18.53 -6.87
CA ALA A 454 13.30 18.09 -6.37
C ALA A 454 13.40 16.86 -5.44
N GLY A 455 14.47 16.77 -4.65
CA GLY A 455 14.75 15.67 -3.73
C GLY A 455 15.37 14.42 -4.36
N VAL A 456 15.65 14.41 -5.66
CA VAL A 456 16.41 13.35 -6.33
C VAL A 456 17.90 13.67 -6.26
N VAL A 457 18.70 12.74 -5.73
CA VAL A 457 20.17 12.87 -5.67
C VAL A 457 20.77 12.37 -6.99
N ILE A 458 21.63 13.19 -7.59
CA ILE A 458 22.30 12.94 -8.86
C ILE A 458 23.81 13.05 -8.61
N ASN A 459 24.53 11.96 -8.86
CA ASN A 459 25.99 11.96 -8.85
C ASN A 459 26.52 12.55 -10.16
N LEU A 460 27.43 13.51 -10.07
CA LEU A 460 28.01 14.22 -11.20
C LEU A 460 29.50 13.90 -11.40
N GLN A 461 30.11 13.10 -10.52
CA GLN A 461 31.51 12.69 -10.64
C GLN A 461 31.70 11.52 -11.59
#